data_AF-A0A523M810-F1
#
_entry.id   AF-A0A523M810-F1
#
_cell.length_a   1.000
_cell.length_b   1.000
_cell.length_c   1.000
_cell.angle_alpha   90.00
_cell.angle_beta   90.00
_cell.angle_gamma   90.00
#
_symmetry.space_group_name_H-M   'P 1'
#
loop_
_entity.id
_entity.type
_entity.pdbx_description
1 polymer ?
#
loop_
_entity_poly.entity_id
_entity_poly.type
_entity_poly.pdbx_seq_one_letter_code
_entity_poly.pdbx_strand_id
1 'polypeptide(L)' 'GPPRLRPEYHPDYYGAFVLDPDGHNIEVVKHTPE' A
#
# COMPACT_ATOMS: atom_id res chain seq x y z
N GLY A 1 -4.44 -6.06 3.65
CA GLY A 1 -4.10 -5.03 4.63
C GLY A 1 -4.88 -3.76 4.36
N PRO A 2 -5.54 -3.17 5.39
CA PRO A 2 -6.28 -1.93 5.25
C PRO A 2 -5.37 -0.78 4.77
N PRO A 3 -5.92 0.19 4.04
CA PRO A 3 -5.15 1.33 3.53
C PRO A 3 -4.57 2.16 4.68
N ARG A 4 -3.26 2.42 4.67
CA ARG A 4 -2.56 3.14 5.73
C ARG A 4 -1.26 3.78 5.22
N LEU A 5 -0.86 4.86 5.88
CA LEU A 5 0.51 5.36 5.84
C LEU A 5 1.51 4.31 6.35
N ARG A 6 2.59 4.12 5.59
CA ARG A 6 3.72 3.24 5.85
C ARG A 6 5.01 4.08 5.87
N PRO A 7 5.17 4.95 6.88
CA PRO A 7 6.35 5.83 6.97
C PRO A 7 7.67 5.04 7.09
N GLU A 8 7.57 3.75 7.39
CA GLU A 8 8.64 2.75 7.40
C GLU A 8 9.41 2.67 6.06
N TYR A 9 8.75 2.93 4.94
CA TYR A 9 9.37 2.91 3.60
C TYR A 9 9.71 4.29 3.07
N HIS A 10 8.79 5.25 3.22
CA HIS A 10 9.02 6.68 3.05
C HIS A 10 7.88 7.48 3.71
N PRO A 11 8.10 8.76 4.08
CA PRO A 11 7.14 9.55 4.86
C PRO A 11 5.73 9.59 4.24
N ASP A 12 5.66 9.67 2.91
CA ASP A 12 4.40 9.83 2.18
C ASP A 12 3.83 8.52 1.61
N TYR A 13 4.27 7.35 2.11
CA TYR A 13 3.88 6.05 1.54
C TYR A 13 2.48 5.72 2.00
N TYR A 14 1.46 5.97 1.19
CA TYR A 14 0.11 5.50 1.48
C TYR A 14 -0.18 4.24 0.66
N GLY A 15 -0.30 3.10 1.34
CA GLY A 15 -0.45 1.79 0.71
C GLY A 15 -1.63 0.99 1.24
N ALA A 16 -2.23 0.18 0.38
CA ALA A 16 -3.24 -0.82 0.71
C ALA A 16 -2.85 -2.17 0.09
N PHE A 17 -3.21 -3.27 0.76
CA PHE A 17 -2.91 -4.62 0.32
C PHE A 17 -4.19 -5.44 0.22
N VAL A 18 -4.38 -6.21 -0.84
CA VAL A 18 -5.50 -7.12 -0.99
C VAL A 18 -4.96 -8.45 -1.50
N LEU A 19 -5.37 -9.55 -0.85
CA LEU A 19 -5.16 -10.87 -1.42
C LEU A 19 -6.27 -11.13 -2.42
N ASP A 20 -5.91 -11.44 -3.66
CA ASP A 20 -6.87 -11.93 -4.63
C ASP A 20 -7.26 -13.40 -4.32
N PRO A 21 -8.32 -13.94 -4.95
CA PRO A 21 -8.74 -15.33 -4.74
C PRO A 21 -7.69 -16.38 -5.15
N ASP A 22 -6.74 -16.02 -6.01
CA ASP A 22 -5.66 -16.89 -6.49
C ASP A 22 -4.43 -16.85 -5.55
N GLY A 23 -4.44 -15.98 -4.54
CA GLY A 23 -3.39 -15.83 -3.54
C GLY A 23 -2.33 -14.79 -3.86
N HIS A 24 -2.50 -13.98 -4.92
CA HIS A 24 -1.59 -12.87 -5.21
C HIS A 24 -1.82 -11.71 -4.25
N ASN A 25 -0.72 -11.12 -3.78
CA ASN A 25 -0.76 -9.91 -2.97
C ASN A 25 -0.76 -8.69 -3.88
N ILE A 26 -1.93 -8.10 -4.06
CA ILE A 26 -2.10 -6.89 -4.85
C ILE A 26 -1.88 -5.68 -3.94
N GLU A 27 -0.91 -4.84 -4.31
CA GLU A 27 -0.59 -3.60 -3.60
C GLU A 27 -1.01 -2.39 -4.44
N VAL A 28 -1.68 -1.45 -3.79
CA VAL A 28 -1.99 -0.13 -4.36
C VAL A 28 -1.31 0.92 -3.50
N VAL A 29 -0.42 1.70 -4.11
CA VAL A 29 0.40 2.70 -3.42
C VAL A 29 0.31 4.06 -4.13
N LYS A 30 0.24 5.13 -3.35
CA LYS A 30 0.44 6.52 -3.80
C LYS A 30 1.79 7.00 -3.26
N HIS A 31 2.70 7.36 -4.16
CA HIS A 31 4.06 7.83 -3.85
C HIS A 31 4.25 9.35 -3.97
N THR A 32 3.23 10.09 -4.37
CA THR A 32 3.39 11.53 -4.64
C THR A 32 3.39 12.34 -3.34
N PRO A 33 4.41 13.17 -3.08
CA PRO A 33 4.22 14.36 -2.26
C PRO A 33 3.24 15.28 -2.99
N GLU A 34 2.32 15.91 -2.27
CA GLU A 34 1.37 16.87 -2.86
C GLU A 34 2.06 18.10 -3.47
#